data_AF-A0A960PHN3-F1
#
_entry.id   AF-A0A960PHN3-F1
#
_cell.length_a   1.000
_cell.length_b   1.000
_cell.length_c   1.000
_cell.angle_alpha   90.00
_cell.angle_beta   90.00
_cell.angle_gamma   90.00
#
_symmetry.space_group_name_H-M   'P 1'
#
loop_
_entity.id
_entity.type
_entity.pdbx_description
1 polymer ?
#
loop_
_entity_poly.entity_id
_entity_poly.type
_entity_poly.pdbx_seq_one_letter_code
_entity_poly.pdbx_strand_id
1 'polypeptide(L)' 'MSDPSHQAASDVETSGGASDPPLHQALGLTDEEFAQIGELLGRAPNDLELAMYSVMWSEHCSYKSS' A
#
# COMPACT_ATOMS: atom_id res chain seq x y z
N MET A 1 -51.25 -19.66 -9.47
CA MET A 1 -50.52 -19.81 -8.20
C MET A 1 -49.23 -20.56 -8.51
N SER A 2 -48.16 -19.82 -8.79
CA SER A 2 -46.82 -20.37 -8.94
C SER A 2 -45.91 -19.46 -8.15
N ASP A 3 -45.47 -19.97 -7.01
CA ASP A 3 -44.57 -19.32 -6.06
C ASP A 3 -43.17 -19.29 -6.69
N PRO A 4 -42.60 -18.12 -7.03
CA PRO A 4 -41.24 -18.07 -7.51
C PRO A 4 -40.31 -18.12 -6.29
N SER A 5 -39.67 -19.27 -6.14
CA SER A 5 -38.57 -19.54 -5.23
C SER A 5 -37.64 -18.33 -5.10
N HIS A 6 -37.56 -17.78 -3.89
CA HIS A 6 -36.60 -16.75 -3.54
C HIS A 6 -35.20 -17.41 -3.52
N GLN A 7 -34.52 -17.36 -4.65
CA GLN A 7 -33.13 -17.76 -4.80
C GLN A 7 -32.28 -16.84 -3.91
N ALA A 8 -31.57 -17.44 -2.95
CA ALA A 8 -30.55 -16.77 -2.15
C ALA A 8 -29.47 -16.19 -3.08
N ALA A 9 -29.41 -14.86 -3.15
CA ALA A 9 -28.28 -14.17 -3.76
C ALA A 9 -27.10 -14.24 -2.79
N SER A 10 -26.20 -15.18 -3.07
CA SER A 10 -24.84 -15.16 -2.54
C SER A 10 -24.04 -14.20 -3.39
N ASP A 11 -24.13 -12.91 -3.10
CA ASP A 11 -23.20 -11.93 -3.65
C ASP A 11 -21.92 -11.94 -2.80
N VAL A 12 -21.09 -12.96 -3.02
CA VAL A 12 -19.66 -12.80 -2.80
C VAL A 12 -19.16 -11.91 -3.93
N GLU A 13 -19.31 -10.60 -3.74
CA GLU A 13 -18.83 -9.62 -4.69
C GLU A 13 -17.30 -9.66 -4.72
N THR A 14 -16.79 -10.39 -5.72
CA THR A 14 -15.40 -10.33 -6.16
C THR A 14 -15.24 -9.03 -6.94
N SER A 15 -14.64 -8.02 -6.34
CA SER A 15 -14.34 -6.76 -7.04
C SER A 15 -13.15 -6.05 -6.42
N GLY A 16 -11.97 -6.15 -7.01
CA GLY A 16 -10.86 -5.25 -6.64
C GLY A 16 -9.47 -5.78 -6.89
N GLY A 17 -9.11 -6.04 -8.16
CA GLY A 17 -7.73 -5.85 -8.59
C GLY A 17 -7.41 -4.36 -8.50
N ALA A 18 -7.22 -3.85 -7.28
CA ALA A 18 -6.70 -2.53 -7.06
C ALA A 18 -5.18 -2.66 -7.23
N SER A 19 -4.64 -1.96 -8.21
CA SER A 19 -3.21 -1.69 -8.29
C SER A 19 -2.86 -0.82 -7.08
N ASP A 20 -2.73 -1.45 -5.90
CA ASP A 20 -2.34 -0.73 -4.70
C ASP A 20 -0.99 -0.06 -4.98
N PRO A 21 -0.86 1.23 -4.65
CA PRO A 21 0.41 1.91 -4.80
C PRO A 21 1.47 1.14 -4.00
N PRO A 22 2.73 1.16 -4.45
CA PRO A 22 3.82 0.55 -3.70
C PRO A 22 3.80 1.02 -2.24
N LEU A 23 4.03 0.10 -1.30
CA LEU A 23 3.92 0.38 0.13
C LEU A 23 4.77 1.59 0.56
N HIS A 24 5.95 1.78 -0.04
CA HIS A 24 6.80 2.93 0.25
C HIS A 24 6.13 4.27 -0.08
N GLN A 25 5.37 4.35 -1.18
CA GLN A 25 4.61 5.56 -1.53
C GLN A 25 3.46 5.81 -0.55
N ALA A 26 2.78 4.74 -0.12
CA ALA A 26 1.74 4.84 0.91
C ALA A 26 2.29 5.30 2.27
N LEU A 27 3.55 4.99 2.54
CA LEU A 27 4.29 5.43 3.74
C LEU A 27 4.90 6.83 3.59
N GLY A 28 4.74 7.50 2.45
CA GLY A 28 5.29 8.83 2.19
C GLY A 28 6.77 8.84 1.80
N LEU A 29 7.37 7.68 1.53
CA LEU A 29 8.73 7.57 1.00
C LEU A 29 8.73 7.77 -0.52
N THR A 30 9.73 8.48 -1.00
CA THR A 30 10.07 8.59 -2.42
C THR A 30 10.72 7.30 -2.94
N ASP A 31 10.69 7.09 -4.26
CA ASP A 31 11.36 5.93 -4.89
C ASP A 31 12.89 5.94 -4.63
N GLU A 32 13.49 7.11 -4.49
CA GLU A 32 14.91 7.29 -4.14
C GLU A 32 15.21 6.88 -2.70
N GLU A 33 14.34 7.21 -1.75
CA GLU A 33 14.49 6.75 -0.36
C GLU A 33 14.31 5.23 -0.27
N PHE A 34 13.35 4.66 -1.00
CA PHE A 34 13.20 3.20 -1.09
C PHE A 34 14.48 2.52 -1.61
N ALA A 35 15.07 3.05 -2.69
CA ALA A 35 16.32 2.55 -3.24
C ALA A 35 17.49 2.68 -2.25
N GLN A 36 17.63 3.83 -1.59
CA GLN A 36 18.65 4.07 -0.57
C GLN A 36 18.51 3.11 0.62
N ILE A 37 17.29 2.83 1.08
CA ILE A 37 17.03 1.84 2.13
C ILE A 37 17.52 0.45 1.67
N GLY A 38 17.24 0.08 0.42
CA GLY A 38 17.71 -1.18 -0.15
C GLY A 38 19.24 -1.28 -0.22
N GLU A 39 19.91 -0.19 -0.59
CA GLU A 39 21.38 -0.09 -0.62
C GLU A 39 21.98 -0.17 0.78
N LEU A 40 21.40 0.52 1.77
CA LEU A 40 21.85 0.51 3.17
C LEU A 40 21.72 -0.88 3.80
N LEU A 41 20.65 -1.61 3.48
CA LEU A 41 20.41 -2.97 3.97
C LEU A 41 21.18 -4.03 3.16
N GLY A 42 21.64 -3.70 1.95
CA GLY A 42 22.22 -4.65 1.00
C GLY A 42 21.23 -5.70 0.47
N ARG A 43 19.92 -5.47 0.65
CA ARG A 43 18.82 -6.35 0.25
C ARG A 43 17.52 -5.55 0.11
N ALA A 44 16.49 -6.16 -0.48
CA ALA A 44 15.16 -5.57 -0.47
C ALA A 44 14.63 -5.42 0.97
N PRO A 45 14.12 -4.22 1.34
CA PRO A 45 13.51 -4.00 2.65
C PRO A 45 12.17 -4.72 2.76
N ASN A 46 11.82 -5.13 3.98
CA ASN A 46 10.48 -5.63 4.28
C ASN A 46 9.53 -4.49 4.68
N ASP A 47 8.24 -4.79 4.77
CA ASP A 47 7.19 -3.83 5.07
C ASP A 47 7.39 -3.13 6.43
N LEU A 48 7.87 -3.85 7.43
CA LEU A 48 8.14 -3.31 8.76
C LEU A 48 9.33 -2.35 8.74
N GLU A 49 10.40 -2.71 8.03
CA GLU A 49 11.59 -1.88 7.84
C GLU A 49 11.20 -0.61 7.10
N LEU A 50 10.43 -0.71 6.01
CA LEU A 50 9.92 0.46 5.30
C LEU A 50 9.10 1.36 6.21
N ALA A 51 8.24 0.82 7.07
CA ALA A 51 7.46 1.61 8.03
C ALA A 51 8.35 2.27 9.10
N MET A 52 9.42 1.61 9.54
CA MET A 52 10.39 2.20 10.47
C MET A 52 11.18 3.32 9.81
N TYR A 53 11.68 3.09 8.59
CA TYR A 53 12.42 4.09 7.82
C TYR A 53 11.54 5.26 7.42
N SER A 54 10.26 5.02 7.08
CA SER A 54 9.34 6.10 6.76
C SER A 54 9.22 7.04 7.94
N VAL A 55 8.89 6.58 9.14
CA VAL A 55 8.79 7.45 10.33
C VAL A 55 10.10 8.17 10.63
N MET A 56 11.23 7.46 10.52
CA MET A 56 12.55 8.02 10.81
C MET A 56 12.98 9.10 9.82
N TRP A 57 12.60 8.97 8.54
CA TRP A 57 13.00 9.89 7.46
C TRP A 57 11.88 10.89 7.07
N SER A 58 10.67 10.73 7.61
CA SER A 58 9.48 11.57 7.38
C SER A 58 9.60 13.03 7.87
N GLU A 59 10.72 13.44 8.48
CA GLU A 59 10.92 14.84 8.90
C GLU A 59 10.96 15.82 7.70
N HIS A 60 10.98 15.29 6.47
CA HIS A 60 10.98 16.06 5.23
C HIS A 60 9.61 16.22 4.53
N CYS A 61 8.47 15.88 5.15
CA CYS A 61 7.16 16.06 4.50
C CYS A 61 6.57 17.49 4.52
N SER A 62 7.35 18.55 4.78
CA SER A 62 6.82 19.93 4.79
C SER A 62 7.38 20.88 3.73
N TYR A 63 8.31 20.48 2.86
CA TYR A 63 8.93 21.46 1.97
C TYR A 63 9.06 21.00 0.52
N LYS A 64 7.92 20.64 -0.09
CA LYS A 64 7.58 20.95 -1.50
C LYS A 64 6.29 20.24 -1.93
N SER A 65 5.17 20.79 -1.49
CA SER A 65 3.94 20.76 -2.30
C SER A 65 3.21 22.11 -2.21
N SER A 66 3.97 23.21 -2.35
CA SER A 66 3.63 24.52 -2.93
C SER A 66 4.76 25.51 -2.67
#